data_AF-A0A1G0E0R1-F1
#
_entry.id   AF-A0A1G0E0R1-F1
#
_cell.length_a   1.000
_cell.length_b   1.000
_cell.length_c   1.000
_cell.angle_alpha   90.00
_cell.angle_beta   90.00
_cell.angle_gamma   90.00
#
_symmetry.space_group_name_H-M   'P 1'
#
loop_
_entity.id
_entity.type
_entity.pdbx_description
1 polymer ?
#
loop_
_entity_poly.entity_id
_entity_poly.type
_entity_poly.pdbx_seq_one_letter_code
_entity_poly.pdbx_strand_id
1 'polypeptide(L)' 'MSDRERKNLKIKSLPGDLNEAIHCFEQSQLMKTVLGDHIFSHYITAKKTEWHTYIAQVHQWELDSYLTSF' A
#
# COMPACT_ATOMS: atom_id res chain seq x y z
N MET A 1 -11.68 -19.64 -1.66
CA MET A 1 -10.34 -20.28 -1.76
C MET A 1 -9.55 -19.94 -0.53
N SER A 2 -9.03 -20.94 0.15
CA SER A 2 -8.09 -20.77 1.27
C SER A 2 -6.75 -20.23 0.75
N ASP A 3 -5.99 -19.51 1.59
CA ASP A 3 -4.64 -19.03 1.25
C ASP A 3 -3.69 -20.18 0.84
N ARG A 4 -3.91 -21.38 1.39
CA ARG A 4 -3.19 -22.59 0.97
C ARG A 4 -3.47 -22.97 -0.48
N GLU A 5 -4.72 -22.88 -0.92
CA GLU A 5 -5.11 -23.22 -2.29
C GLU A 5 -4.56 -22.19 -3.29
N ARG A 6 -4.58 -20.90 -2.94
CA ARG A 6 -4.01 -19.83 -3.77
C ARG A 6 -2.50 -19.99 -3.96
N LYS A 7 -1.76 -20.34 -2.89
CA LYS A 7 -0.32 -20.63 -2.96
C LYS A 7 -0.02 -21.82 -3.87
N ASN A 8 -0.80 -22.90 -3.77
CA ASN A 8 -0.64 -24.09 -4.62
C ASN A 8 -0.87 -23.77 -6.11
N LEU A 9 -1.78 -22.84 -6.41
CA LEU A 9 -2.07 -22.38 -7.76
C LEU A 9 -1.10 -21.28 -8.26
N LYS A 10 -0.06 -20.93 -7.49
CA LYS A 10 0.88 -19.84 -7.79
C LYS A 10 0.20 -18.48 -8.03
N ILE A 11 -0.99 -18.29 -7.48
CA ILE A 11 -1.71 -17.02 -7.56
C ILE A 11 -1.08 -16.08 -6.54
N LYS A 12 -0.35 -15.08 -7.04
CA LYS A 12 0.19 -14.01 -6.19
C LYS A 12 -0.94 -13.05 -5.83
N SER A 13 -1.05 -12.71 -4.56
CA SER A 13 -1.92 -11.63 -4.12
C SER A 13 -1.34 -10.29 -4.52
N LEU A 14 -2.23 -9.34 -4.82
CA LEU A 14 -1.84 -7.94 -4.94
C LEU A 14 -1.46 -7.39 -3.55
N PRO A 15 -0.71 -6.29 -3.50
CA PRO A 15 -0.42 -5.57 -2.26
C PRO A 15 -1.69 -5.31 -1.44
N GLY A 16 -1.61 -5.55 -0.12
CA GLY A 16 -2.74 -5.41 0.80
C GLY A 16 -3.03 -3.96 1.20
N ASP A 17 -2.04 -3.08 1.07
CA ASP A 17 -2.15 -1.68 1.39
C ASP A 17 -1.32 -0.79 0.44
N LEU A 18 -1.44 0.53 0.65
CA LEU A 18 -0.74 1.52 -0.17
C LEU A 18 0.78 1.45 0.00
N ASN A 19 1.28 1.11 1.19
CA ASN A 19 2.72 1.04 1.44
C ASN A 19 3.38 -0.13 0.69
N GLU A 20 2.77 -1.31 0.76
CA GLU A 20 3.18 -2.46 -0.04
C GLU A 20 3.08 -2.17 -1.54
N ALA A 21 2.03 -1.46 -1.97
CA ALA A 21 1.87 -1.07 -3.37
C ALA A 21 2.97 -0.13 -3.84
N ILE A 22 3.35 0.87 -3.04
CA ILE A 22 4.47 1.76 -3.31
C ILE A 22 5.78 0.96 -3.40
N HIS A 23 6.00 0.00 -2.50
CA HIS A 23 7.21 -0.83 -2.53
C HIS A 23 7.29 -1.70 -3.79
N CYS A 24 6.18 -2.32 -4.20
CA CYS A 24 6.12 -3.05 -5.47
C CYS A 24 6.33 -2.12 -6.68
N PHE A 25 5.80 -0.89 -6.62
CA PHE A 25 5.96 0.09 -7.68
C PHE A 25 7.41 0.57 -7.81
N GLU A 26 8.12 0.79 -6.69
CA GLU A 26 9.54 1.15 -6.65
C GLU A 26 10.44 0.13 -7.36
N GLN A 27 10.09 -1.15 -7.30
CA GLN A 27 10.85 -2.24 -7.92
C GLN A 27 10.54 -2.41 -9.42
N SER A 28 9.55 -1.69 -9.96
CA SER A 28 9.11 -1.85 -11.34
C SER A 28 9.96 -1.03 -12.31
N GLN A 29 10.92 -1.70 -12.98
CA GLN A 29 11.74 -1.07 -14.01
C GLN A 29 10.92 -0.55 -15.19
N LEU A 30 9.82 -1.23 -15.54
CA LEU A 30 8.93 -0.80 -16.61
C LEU A 30 8.29 0.56 -16.28
N MET A 31 7.77 0.71 -15.05
CA MET A 31 7.13 1.97 -14.64
C MET A 31 8.14 3.12 -14.56
N LYS A 32 9.37 2.83 -14.11
CA LYS A 32 10.45 3.81 -14.10
C LYS A 32 10.79 4.31 -15.50
N THR A 33 10.88 3.42 -16.48
CA THR A 33 11.15 3.79 -17.87
C THR A 33 10.01 4.58 -18.51
N VAL A 34 8.74 4.21 -18.24
CA VAL A 34 7.56 4.85 -18.83
C VAL A 34 7.34 6.26 -18.30
N LEU A 35 7.52 6.47 -16.99
CA LEU A 35 7.29 7.76 -16.34
C LEU A 35 8.52 8.67 -16.37
N GLY A 36 9.72 8.09 -16.50
CA GLY A 36 10.98 8.82 -16.36
C GLY A 36 11.32 9.12 -14.90
N ASP A 37 12.61 9.40 -14.65
CA ASP A 37 13.15 9.49 -13.28
C ASP A 37 12.49 10.58 -12.41
N HIS A 38 12.19 11.73 -13.00
CA HIS A 38 11.61 12.86 -12.28
C HIS A 38 10.18 12.55 -11.81
N ILE A 39 9.30 12.11 -12.71
CA ILE A 39 7.90 11.82 -12.36
C ILE A 39 7.83 10.61 -11.43
N PHE A 40 8.63 9.58 -11.69
CA PHE A 40 8.66 8.36 -10.87
C PHE A 40 9.02 8.65 -9.41
N SER A 41 10.11 9.39 -9.17
CA SER A 41 10.54 9.74 -7.81
C SER A 41 9.55 10.64 -7.09
N HIS A 42 9.04 11.69 -7.74
CA HIS A 42 8.04 12.58 -7.15
C HIS A 42 6.74 11.85 -6.81
N TYR A 43 6.28 10.93 -7.67
CA TYR A 43 5.09 10.14 -7.41
C TYR A 43 5.23 9.28 -6.16
N ILE A 44 6.36 8.57 -6.03
CA ILE A 44 6.66 7.75 -4.86
C ILE A 44 6.68 8.60 -3.58
N THR A 45 7.39 9.74 -3.60
CA THR A 45 7.49 10.61 -2.43
C THR A 45 6.12 11.17 -2.02
N ALA A 46 5.31 11.61 -2.99
CA ALA A 46 3.95 12.07 -2.73
C ALA A 46 3.10 10.96 -2.09
N LYS A 47 3.12 9.75 -2.65
CA LYS A 47 2.34 8.62 -2.13
C LYS A 47 2.81 8.12 -0.77
N LYS A 48 4.11 8.16 -0.46
CA LYS A 48 4.62 7.87 0.89
C LYS A 48 4.12 8.89 1.92
N THR A 49 4.06 10.16 1.53
CA THR A 49 3.57 11.24 2.40
C THR A 49 2.07 11.06 2.68
N GLU A 50 1.28 10.74 1.66
CA GLU A 50 -0.14 10.40 1.78
C GLU A 50 -0.35 9.22 2.74
N TRP A 51 0.41 8.13 2.56
CA TRP A 51 0.36 6.98 3.45
C TRP A 51 0.66 7.36 4.90
N HIS A 52 1.74 8.10 5.13
CA HIS A 52 2.14 8.51 6.47
C HIS A 52 1.06 9.37 7.15
N THR A 53 0.42 10.26 6.40
CA THR A 53 -0.68 11.08 6.89
C THR A 53 -1.88 10.22 7.30
N TYR A 54 -2.23 9.23 6.49
CA TYR A 54 -3.35 8.33 6.75
C TYR A 54 -3.16 7.48 8.02
N ILE A 55 -1.98 6.87 8.19
CA ILE A 55 -1.71 5.99 9.35
C ILE A 55 -1.49 6.77 10.65
N ALA A 56 -1.11 8.05 10.57
CA ALA A 56 -0.95 8.91 11.73
C ALA A 56 -2.29 9.47 12.25
N GLN A 57 -3.35 9.39 11.43
CA GLN A 57 -4.67 9.88 11.78
C GLN A 57 -5.42 8.85 12.64
N VAL A 58 -6.01 9.31 13.75
CA VAL A 58 -7.00 8.53 14.50
C VAL A 58 -8.33 8.63 13.79
N HIS A 59 -8.86 7.49 13.34
CA HIS A 59 -10.10 7.40 12.59
C HIS A 59 -11.29 7.27 13.55
N GLN A 60 -12.45 7.77 13.12
CA GLN A 60 -13.68 7.68 13.94
C GLN A 60 -14.02 6.23 14.30
N TRP A 61 -13.78 5.29 13.39
CA TRP A 61 -13.98 3.86 13.66
C TRP A 61 -13.14 3.36 14.84
N GLU A 62 -11.91 3.86 15.01
CA GLU A 62 -11.05 3.50 16.14
C GLU A 62 -11.62 4.05 17.46
N LEU A 63 -12.12 5.29 17.45
CA LEU A 63 -12.81 5.87 18.60
C LEU A 63 -14.06 5.05 18.95
N ASP A 64 -14.92 4.76 17.98
CA ASP A 64 -16.15 4.02 18.23
C ASP A 64 -15.88 2.59 18.73
N SER A 65 -14.82 1.94 18.23
CA SER A 65 -14.48 0.56 18.59
C SER A 65 -13.76 0.45 19.94
N TYR A 66 -12.84 1.38 20.23
CA TYR A 66 -12.00 1.30 21.42
C TYR A 66 -12.51 2.17 22.57
N LEU A 67 -13.14 3.32 22.32
CA LEU A 67 -13.62 4.21 23.39
C LEU A 67 -14.93 3.73 24.02
N THR A 68 -15.82 3.09 23.25
CA THR A 68 -17.13 2.60 23.73
C THR A 68 -17.04 1.24 24.43
N SER A 69 -15.89 0.57 24.33
CA SER A 69 -15.65 -0.76 24.89
C SER A 69 -14.99 -0.71 26.29
N PHE A 70 -14.85 0.49 26.87
CA PHE A 70 -14.41 0.73 28.25
C PHE A 70 -15.56 1.24 29.12
#